data_AF-A0A511Z4W6-F1
#
_entry.id   AF-A0A511Z4W6-F1
#
_cell.length_a   1.000
_cell.length_b   1.000
_cell.length_c   1.000
_cell.angle_alpha   90.00
_cell.angle_beta   90.00
_cell.angle_gamma   90.00
#
_symmetry.space_group_name_H-M   'P 1'
#
loop_
_entity.id
_entity.type
_entity.pdbx_description
1 polymer ?
#
loop_
_entity_poly.entity_id
_entity_poly.type
_entity_poly.pdbx_seq_one_letter_code
_entity_poly.pdbx_strand_id
1 'polypeptide(L)'
;MGKSKVHLNGWMDDFLTNQNRFVWNPYMAFMKEQRETNEHLVITVNRLEQLCGRLLEIVSRQQSVQKNRYLHLRDRIWEVQEKIRSTSVRQDSIREELGKQGEAVFRLRKSFRNHRMSMHEFTVNQYDDLHEILSLLDRISADHIKFGEMQERVIGKLDAQNISRKHDVETVETSIERILEAKKSIGKLLSTLPSTYPIQQIIVEGAMIPVINLLNVDEKKGIAYFTSASGVVTVAIDKLDAIHW
;
A
#
# COMPACT_ATOMS: atom_id res chain seq x y z
N MET A 1 35.92 48.95 -95.82
CA MET A 1 35.44 49.73 -97.00
C MET A 1 36.24 51.02 -97.07
N GLY A 2 37.40 50.95 -97.72
CA GLY A 2 38.34 52.06 -97.90
C GLY A 2 38.48 52.34 -99.38
N LYS A 3 38.40 53.63 -99.73
CA LYS A 3 38.33 54.18 -101.08
C LYS A 3 39.56 53.79 -101.90
N SER A 4 39.36 53.15 -103.05
CA SER A 4 40.37 53.09 -104.11
C SER A 4 40.62 54.52 -104.62
N LYS A 5 41.75 55.09 -104.20
CA LYS A 5 42.27 56.37 -104.72
C LYS A 5 43.40 56.06 -105.68
N VAL A 6 43.05 55.74 -106.92
CA VAL A 6 43.97 55.97 -108.03
C VAL A 6 43.80 57.45 -108.41
N HIS A 7 44.54 58.32 -107.70
CA HIS A 7 44.72 59.70 -108.15
C HIS A 7 45.65 59.67 -109.36
N LEU A 8 45.07 59.65 -110.57
CA LEU A 8 45.74 60.11 -111.78
C LEU A 8 45.77 61.64 -111.74
N ASN A 9 46.58 62.20 -110.85
CA ASN A 9 46.88 63.62 -110.86
C ASN A 9 47.86 63.90 -112.00
N GLY A 10 47.51 64.88 -112.84
CA GLY A 10 48.32 65.35 -113.95
C GLY A 10 49.74 65.73 -113.53
N TRP A 11 50.70 64.93 -113.99
CA TRP A 11 52.15 65.16 -113.93
C TRP A 11 52.73 64.78 -115.30
N MET A 12 52.55 65.67 -116.27
CA MET A 12 53.38 65.77 -117.47
C MET A 12 53.55 67.27 -117.67
N ASP A 13 54.72 67.83 -117.37
CA ASP A 13 55.62 68.10 -118.48
C ASP A 13 57.12 68.25 -118.16
N ASP A 14 57.61 67.84 -116.99
CA ASP A 14 59.07 67.89 -116.72
C ASP A 14 59.66 66.51 -116.40
N PHE A 15 59.84 65.69 -117.43
CA PHE A 15 60.74 64.54 -117.37
C PHE A 15 61.95 64.76 -118.29
N LEU A 16 62.98 65.42 -117.75
CA LEU A 16 64.31 65.48 -118.35
C LEU A 16 64.93 64.07 -118.34
N THR A 17 64.95 63.42 -119.50
CA THR A 17 65.59 62.13 -119.86
C THR A 17 64.82 60.82 -119.57
N ASN A 18 64.92 59.87 -120.51
CA ASN A 18 64.39 58.50 -120.42
C ASN A 18 64.92 57.70 -119.21
N GLN A 19 66.07 58.10 -118.66
CA GLN A 19 66.64 57.48 -117.45
C GLN A 19 65.81 57.79 -116.19
N ASN A 20 65.25 59.00 -116.06
CA ASN A 20 64.40 59.36 -114.92
C ASN A 20 63.08 58.56 -114.91
N ARG A 21 62.57 58.18 -116.08
CA ARG A 21 61.35 57.35 -116.22
C ARG A 21 61.58 55.88 -115.80
N PHE A 22 62.81 55.39 -115.92
CA PHE A 22 63.23 54.07 -115.42
C PHE A 22 63.46 54.10 -113.89
N VAL A 23 64.00 55.21 -113.38
CA VAL A 23 64.29 55.40 -111.95
C VAL A 23 62.99 55.57 -111.14
N TRP A 24 62.02 56.32 -111.66
CA TRP A 24 60.69 56.48 -111.08
C TRP A 24 59.68 55.55 -111.74
N ASN A 25 59.95 54.25 -111.71
CA ASN A 25 58.99 53.26 -112.16
C ASN A 25 57.94 53.02 -111.05
N PRO A 26 56.66 53.41 -111.25
CA PRO A 26 55.59 53.20 -110.26
C PRO A 26 55.42 51.73 -109.86
N TYR A 27 55.80 50.81 -110.76
CA TYR A 27 55.83 49.38 -110.47
C TYR A 27 56.84 49.02 -109.38
N MET A 28 58.03 49.63 -109.36
CA MET A 28 59.03 49.35 -108.33
C MET A 28 58.60 49.87 -106.95
N ALA A 29 57.95 51.04 -106.91
CA ALA A 29 57.36 51.57 -105.69
C ALA A 29 56.24 50.66 -105.17
N PHE A 30 55.34 50.20 -106.05
CA PHE A 30 54.30 49.23 -105.72
C PHE A 30 54.89 47.91 -105.20
N MET A 31 55.91 47.34 -105.87
CA MET A 31 56.54 46.09 -105.45
C MET A 31 57.24 46.21 -104.09
N LYS A 32 57.78 47.39 -103.77
CA LYS A 32 58.35 47.68 -102.44
C LYS A 32 57.25 47.73 -101.37
N GLU A 33 56.16 48.47 -101.61
CA GLU A 33 55.01 48.54 -100.70
C GLU A 33 54.37 47.16 -100.46
N GLN A 34 54.24 46.35 -101.53
CA GLN A 34 53.76 44.98 -101.42
C GLN A 34 54.68 44.10 -100.57
N ARG A 35 56.01 44.27 -100.72
CA ARG A 35 56.98 43.53 -99.90
C ARG A 35 56.85 43.90 -98.43
N GLU A 36 56.79 45.19 -98.12
CA GLU A 36 56.63 45.69 -96.74
C GLU A 36 55.31 45.23 -96.13
N THR A 37 54.22 45.28 -96.91
CA THR A 37 52.90 44.78 -96.49
C THR A 37 52.93 43.28 -96.20
N ASN A 38 53.53 42.49 -97.10
CA ASN A 38 53.65 41.04 -96.93
C ASN A 38 54.51 40.67 -95.72
N GLU A 39 55.61 41.38 -95.47
CA GLU A 39 56.44 41.20 -94.28
C GLU A 39 55.64 41.49 -93.00
N HIS A 40 54.88 42.59 -92.99
CA HIS A 40 54.01 42.94 -91.86
C HIS A 40 52.90 41.91 -91.62
N LEU A 41 52.34 41.34 -92.69
CA LEU A 41 51.37 40.24 -92.62
C LEU A 41 52.00 38.98 -92.03
N VAL A 42 53.20 38.59 -92.48
CA VAL A 42 53.91 37.42 -91.95
C VAL A 42 54.20 37.59 -90.45
N ILE A 43 54.67 38.76 -90.03
CA ILE A 43 54.91 39.06 -88.59
C ILE A 43 53.60 38.97 -87.81
N THR A 44 52.50 39.49 -88.36
CA THR A 44 51.19 39.48 -87.71
C THR A 44 50.62 38.06 -87.59
N VAL A 45 50.75 37.24 -88.63
CA VAL A 45 50.35 35.82 -88.63
C VAL A 45 51.16 35.04 -87.60
N ASN A 46 52.48 35.20 -87.57
CA ASN A 46 53.34 34.55 -86.58
C ASN A 46 52.95 34.94 -85.14
N ARG A 47 52.60 36.22 -84.91
CA ARG A 47 52.11 36.67 -83.61
C ARG A 47 50.76 36.06 -83.25
N LEU A 48 49.86 35.92 -84.23
CA LEU A 48 48.57 35.27 -84.03
C LEU A 48 48.75 33.79 -83.66
N GLU A 49 49.63 33.07 -84.35
CA GLU A 49 49.95 31.68 -84.05
C GLU A 49 50.50 31.52 -82.61
N GLN A 50 51.40 32.40 -82.19
CA GLN A 50 51.91 32.41 -80.81
C GLN A 50 50.80 32.65 -79.78
N LEU A 51 49.87 33.58 -80.06
CA LEU A 51 48.73 33.84 -79.17
C LEU A 51 47.76 32.65 -79.13
N CYS A 52 47.49 32.01 -80.26
CA CYS A 52 46.70 30.78 -80.33
C CYS A 52 47.34 29.65 -79.51
N GLY A 53 48.66 29.47 -79.60
CA GLY A 53 49.40 28.49 -78.79
C GLY A 53 49.26 28.76 -77.28
N ARG A 54 49.41 30.02 -76.86
CA ARG A 54 49.20 30.42 -75.45
C ARG A 54 47.77 30.19 -74.97
N LEU A 55 46.78 30.50 -75.81
CA LEU A 55 45.37 30.26 -75.49
C LEU A 55 45.09 28.77 -75.30
N LEU A 56 45.60 27.91 -76.18
CA LEU A 56 45.48 26.46 -76.05
C LEU A 56 46.10 25.95 -74.74
N GLU A 57 47.27 26.47 -74.36
CA GLU A 57 47.92 26.11 -73.11
C GLU A 57 47.08 26.54 -71.89
N ILE A 58 46.56 27.77 -71.88
CA ILE A 58 45.69 28.27 -70.82
C ILE A 58 44.43 27.41 -70.69
N VAL A 59 43.77 27.09 -71.80
CA VAL A 59 42.56 26.25 -71.81
C VAL A 59 42.86 24.85 -71.28
N SER A 60 43.97 24.24 -71.72
CA SER A 60 44.40 22.92 -71.24
C SER A 60 44.69 22.91 -69.73
N ARG A 61 45.41 23.93 -69.23
CA ARG A 61 45.64 24.11 -67.78
C ARG A 61 44.34 24.33 -67.01
N GLN A 62 43.42 25.12 -67.55
CA GLN A 62 42.12 25.35 -66.91
C GLN A 62 41.29 24.07 -66.85
N GLN A 63 41.29 23.26 -67.92
CA GLN A 63 40.59 21.98 -67.96
C GLN A 63 41.14 21.00 -66.93
N SER A 64 42.47 20.93 -66.74
CA SER A 64 43.07 20.06 -65.73
C SER A 64 42.74 20.51 -64.30
N VAL A 65 42.78 21.81 -64.02
CA VAL A 65 42.37 22.38 -62.72
C VAL A 65 40.89 22.10 -62.44
N GLN A 66 40.01 22.29 -63.43
CA GLN A 66 38.59 22.00 -63.28
C GLN A 66 38.33 20.51 -63.03
N LYS A 67 39.02 19.62 -63.76
CA LYS A 67 38.94 18.17 -63.54
C LYS A 67 39.36 17.80 -62.11
N ASN A 68 40.48 18.33 -61.62
CA ASN A 68 40.96 18.07 -60.26
C ASN A 68 39.99 18.61 -59.20
N ARG A 69 39.44 19.82 -59.40
CA ARG A 69 38.41 20.38 -58.51
C ARG A 69 37.16 19.50 -58.45
N TYR A 70 36.71 19.01 -59.60
CA TYR A 70 35.55 18.11 -59.68
C TYR A 70 35.82 16.79 -58.94
N LEU A 71 36.99 16.18 -59.12
CA LEU A 71 37.37 14.96 -58.41
C LEU A 71 37.40 15.16 -56.90
N HIS A 72 38.04 16.23 -56.42
CA HIS A 72 38.03 16.55 -54.98
C HIS A 72 36.63 16.80 -54.43
N LEU A 73 35.76 17.49 -55.19
CA LEU A 73 34.40 17.73 -54.77
C LEU A 73 33.60 16.42 -54.69
N ARG A 74 33.76 15.55 -55.69
CA ARG A 74 33.14 14.22 -55.73
C ARG A 74 33.56 13.37 -54.52
N ASP A 75 34.85 13.36 -54.20
CA ASP A 75 35.36 12.57 -53.07
C ASP A 75 34.84 13.13 -51.73
N ARG A 76 34.75 14.46 -51.58
CA ARG A 76 34.12 15.09 -50.39
C ARG A 76 32.64 14.77 -50.28
N ILE A 77 31.90 14.77 -51.39
CA ILE A 77 30.47 14.39 -51.41
C ILE A 77 30.33 12.95 -50.94
N TRP A 78 31.18 12.06 -51.42
CA TRP A 78 31.20 10.65 -51.01
C TRP A 78 31.47 10.50 -49.50
N GLU A 79 32.48 11.17 -48.96
CA GLU A 79 32.78 11.16 -47.52
C GLU A 79 31.60 11.65 -46.67
N VAL A 80 30.92 12.70 -47.10
CA VAL A 80 29.73 13.23 -46.41
C VAL A 80 28.58 12.23 -46.46
N GLN A 81 28.33 11.62 -47.63
CA GLN A 81 27.31 10.57 -47.77
C GLN A 81 27.58 9.39 -46.85
N GLU A 82 28.83 8.95 -46.74
CA GLU A 82 29.22 7.84 -45.87
C GLU A 82 29.05 8.18 -44.38
N LYS A 83 29.37 9.43 -43.97
CA LYS A 83 29.09 9.93 -42.62
C LYS A 83 27.60 10.00 -42.32
N ILE A 84 26.78 10.44 -43.26
CA ILE A 84 25.32 10.45 -43.11
C ILE A 84 24.79 9.02 -42.96
N ARG A 85 25.26 8.08 -43.81
CA ARG A 85 24.86 6.67 -43.78
C ARG A 85 25.19 6.02 -42.44
N SER A 86 26.43 6.15 -41.98
CA SER A 86 26.86 5.63 -40.67
C SER A 86 26.11 6.26 -39.50
N THR A 87 25.81 7.56 -39.56
CA THR A 87 25.00 8.24 -38.54
C THR A 87 23.56 7.72 -38.53
N SER A 88 22.96 7.49 -39.70
CA SER A 88 21.62 6.91 -39.83
C SER A 88 21.55 5.52 -39.20
N VAL A 89 22.51 4.64 -39.50
CA VAL A 89 22.59 3.30 -38.90
C VAL A 89 22.71 3.38 -37.37
N ARG A 90 23.51 4.33 -36.87
CA ARG A 90 23.64 4.56 -35.42
C ARG A 90 22.32 5.04 -34.81
N GLN A 91 21.59 5.93 -35.48
CA GLN A 91 20.29 6.42 -35.02
C GLN A 91 19.25 5.31 -34.96
N ASP A 92 19.22 4.42 -35.95
CA ASP A 92 18.33 3.27 -35.96
C ASP A 92 18.62 2.31 -34.79
N SER A 93 19.91 2.05 -34.51
CA SER A 93 20.32 1.26 -33.35
C SER A 93 19.90 1.90 -32.01
N ILE A 94 20.07 3.21 -31.85
CA ILE A 94 19.61 3.94 -30.65
C ILE A 94 18.09 3.85 -30.51
N ARG A 95 17.35 3.99 -31.63
CA ARG A 95 15.88 3.92 -31.63
C ARG A 95 15.38 2.54 -31.23
N GLU A 96 16.02 1.48 -31.71
CA GLU A 96 15.71 0.11 -31.31
C GLU A 96 15.93 -0.09 -29.81
N GLU A 97 17.04 0.39 -29.27
CA GLU A 97 17.38 0.25 -27.85
C GLU A 97 16.43 1.04 -26.94
N LEU A 98 16.05 2.26 -27.35
CA LEU A 98 14.99 3.03 -26.68
C LEU A 98 13.64 2.30 -26.73
N GLY A 99 13.34 1.61 -27.83
CA GLY A 99 12.16 0.75 -27.95
C GLY A 99 12.16 -0.38 -26.91
N LYS A 100 13.28 -1.10 -26.77
CA LYS A 100 13.45 -2.16 -25.76
C LYS A 100 13.33 -1.62 -24.34
N GLN A 101 13.94 -0.48 -24.05
CA GLN A 101 13.82 0.18 -22.75
C GLN A 101 12.38 0.62 -22.46
N GLY A 102 11.68 1.17 -23.45
CA GLY A 102 10.27 1.53 -23.35
C GLY A 102 9.38 0.33 -23.04
N GLU A 103 9.65 -0.82 -23.68
CA GLU A 103 8.93 -2.06 -23.40
C GLU A 103 9.21 -2.58 -21.97
N ALA A 104 10.47 -2.52 -21.51
CA ALA A 104 10.83 -2.89 -20.14
C ALA A 104 10.12 -2.01 -19.10
N VAL A 105 10.09 -0.69 -19.31
CA VAL A 105 9.35 0.26 -18.46
C VAL A 105 7.85 -0.04 -18.47
N PHE A 106 7.28 -0.35 -19.63
CA PHE A 106 5.87 -0.73 -19.74
C PHE A 106 5.57 -2.02 -18.94
N ARG A 107 6.40 -3.05 -19.07
CA ARG A 107 6.28 -4.30 -18.30
C ARG A 107 6.38 -4.05 -16.79
N LEU A 108 7.33 -3.23 -16.34
CA LEU A 108 7.46 -2.82 -14.94
C LEU A 108 6.22 -2.09 -14.44
N ARG A 109 5.72 -1.11 -15.20
CA ARG A 109 4.50 -0.36 -14.83
C ARG A 109 3.29 -1.27 -14.71
N LYS A 110 3.15 -2.24 -15.62
CA LYS A 110 2.09 -3.26 -15.56
C LYS A 110 2.23 -4.14 -14.31
N SER A 111 3.45 -4.58 -14.00
CA SER A 111 3.75 -5.35 -12.79
C SER A 111 3.39 -4.58 -11.51
N PHE A 112 3.83 -3.33 -11.39
CA PHE A 112 3.48 -2.47 -10.24
C PHE A 112 1.98 -2.25 -10.10
N ARG A 113 1.26 -2.07 -11.21
CA ARG A 113 -0.20 -1.94 -11.19
C ARG A 113 -0.86 -3.22 -10.65
N ASN A 114 -0.44 -4.38 -11.14
CA ASN A 114 -0.96 -5.67 -10.68
C ASN A 114 -0.66 -5.88 -9.19
N HIS A 115 0.57 -5.58 -8.75
CA HIS A 115 0.95 -5.66 -7.34
C HIS A 115 0.12 -4.72 -6.47
N ARG A 116 -0.13 -3.48 -6.93
CA ARG A 116 -0.97 -2.53 -6.20
C ARG A 116 -2.42 -3.02 -6.06
N MET A 117 -2.97 -3.65 -7.08
CA MET A 117 -4.31 -4.25 -7.01
C MET A 117 -4.35 -5.41 -6.01
N SER A 118 -3.36 -6.30 -6.07
CA SER A 118 -3.24 -7.43 -5.13
C SER A 118 -3.07 -6.96 -3.68
N MET A 119 -2.26 -5.92 -3.43
CA MET A 119 -2.12 -5.32 -2.10
C MET A 119 -3.43 -4.70 -1.62
N HIS A 120 -4.19 -4.07 -2.53
CA HIS A 120 -5.49 -3.50 -2.18
C HIS A 120 -6.50 -4.59 -1.81
N GLU A 121 -6.58 -5.67 -2.59
CA GLU A 121 -7.41 -6.85 -2.26
C GLU A 121 -7.01 -7.45 -0.91
N PHE A 122 -5.70 -7.60 -0.65
CA PHE A 122 -5.21 -8.08 0.65
C PHE A 122 -5.65 -7.18 1.80
N THR A 123 -5.52 -5.86 1.67
CA THR A 123 -5.96 -4.90 2.69
C THR A 123 -7.46 -4.95 2.90
N VAL A 124 -8.26 -5.04 1.83
CA VAL A 124 -9.72 -5.18 1.93
C VAL A 124 -10.09 -6.45 2.71
N ASN A 125 -9.49 -7.59 2.35
CA ASN A 125 -9.73 -8.85 3.05
C ASN A 125 -9.35 -8.75 4.54
N GLN A 126 -8.22 -8.11 4.88
CA GLN A 126 -7.85 -7.89 6.29
C GLN A 126 -8.87 -7.02 7.05
N TYR A 127 -9.43 -6.01 6.39
CA TYR A 127 -10.49 -5.19 6.99
C TYR A 127 -11.76 -6.01 7.23
N ASP A 128 -12.13 -6.88 6.29
CA ASP A 128 -13.29 -7.77 6.42
C ASP A 128 -13.10 -8.76 7.58
N ASP A 129 -11.92 -9.40 7.67
CA ASP A 129 -11.57 -10.33 8.77
C ASP A 129 -11.62 -9.61 10.13
N LEU A 130 -11.05 -8.39 10.22
CA LEU A 130 -11.10 -7.58 11.45
C LEU A 130 -12.54 -7.21 11.80
N HIS A 131 -13.38 -6.91 10.81
CA HIS A 131 -14.77 -6.57 11.04
C HIS A 131 -15.56 -7.78 11.56
N GLU A 132 -15.28 -8.99 11.04
CA GLU A 132 -15.84 -10.24 11.55
C GLU A 132 -15.43 -10.48 13.01
N ILE A 133 -14.14 -10.32 13.33
CA ILE A 133 -13.62 -10.45 14.71
C ILE A 133 -14.30 -9.45 15.66
N LEU A 134 -14.45 -8.19 15.25
CA LEU A 134 -15.15 -7.19 16.05
C LEU A 134 -16.62 -7.59 16.29
N SER A 135 -17.30 -8.10 15.27
CA SER A 135 -18.68 -8.59 15.41
C SER A 135 -18.80 -9.79 16.37
N LEU A 136 -17.79 -10.66 16.39
CA LEU A 136 -17.70 -11.78 17.34
C LEU A 136 -17.47 -11.28 18.76
N LEU A 137 -16.58 -10.29 18.94
CA LEU A 137 -16.33 -9.66 20.23
C LEU A 137 -17.58 -8.97 20.79
N ASP A 138 -18.35 -8.27 19.94
CA ASP A 138 -19.61 -7.66 20.34
C ASP A 138 -20.64 -8.70 20.81
N ARG A 139 -20.72 -9.85 20.12
CA ARG A 139 -21.58 -10.98 20.54
C ARG A 139 -21.14 -11.56 21.87
N ILE A 140 -19.84 -11.83 22.04
CA ILE A 140 -19.28 -12.35 23.29
C ILE A 140 -19.55 -11.37 24.44
N SER A 141 -19.38 -10.07 24.21
CA SER A 141 -19.69 -9.02 25.18
C SER A 141 -21.16 -9.03 25.58
N ALA A 142 -22.08 -9.10 24.61
CA ALA A 142 -23.51 -9.19 24.87
C ALA A 142 -23.88 -10.45 25.67
N ASP A 143 -23.25 -11.59 25.39
CA ASP A 143 -23.47 -12.83 26.12
C ASP A 143 -22.90 -12.77 27.53
N HIS A 144 -21.75 -12.12 27.74
CA HIS A 144 -21.21 -11.85 29.08
C HIS A 144 -22.15 -11.00 29.93
N ILE A 145 -22.79 -9.97 29.35
CA ILE A 145 -23.80 -9.16 30.04
C ILE A 145 -24.96 -10.05 30.49
N LYS A 146 -25.54 -10.86 29.59
CA LYS A 146 -26.62 -11.81 29.93
C LYS A 146 -26.21 -12.81 31.00
N PHE A 147 -24.97 -13.29 30.95
CA PHE A 147 -24.43 -14.19 31.96
C PHE A 147 -24.32 -13.50 33.32
N GLY A 148 -23.88 -12.24 33.36
CA GLY A 148 -23.89 -11.41 34.57
C GLY A 148 -25.30 -11.25 35.16
N GLU A 149 -26.29 -10.90 34.32
CA GLU A 149 -27.71 -10.82 34.75
C GLU A 149 -28.25 -12.17 35.26
N MET A 150 -27.76 -13.28 34.69
CA MET A 150 -28.13 -14.61 35.15
C MET A 150 -27.50 -14.92 36.51
N GLN A 151 -26.21 -14.61 36.71
CA GLN A 151 -25.53 -14.77 37.99
C GLN A 151 -26.19 -13.93 39.08
N GLU A 152 -26.52 -12.67 38.80
CA GLU A 152 -27.19 -11.79 39.75
C GLU A 152 -28.56 -12.34 40.16
N ARG A 153 -29.34 -12.88 39.21
CA ARG A 153 -30.60 -13.59 39.51
C ARG A 153 -30.40 -14.84 40.35
N VAL A 154 -29.34 -15.62 40.12
CA VAL A 154 -29.04 -16.81 40.91
C VAL A 154 -28.64 -16.42 42.34
N ILE A 155 -27.77 -15.42 42.49
CA ILE A 155 -27.36 -14.89 43.81
C ILE A 155 -28.59 -14.38 44.56
N GLY A 156 -29.43 -13.55 43.93
CA GLY A 156 -30.65 -13.05 44.56
C GLY A 156 -31.62 -14.15 45.01
N LYS A 157 -31.74 -15.25 44.23
CA LYS A 157 -32.52 -16.43 44.65
C LYS A 157 -31.89 -17.16 45.84
N LEU A 158 -30.57 -17.30 45.86
CA LEU A 158 -29.84 -17.97 46.93
C LEU A 158 -29.94 -17.18 48.24
N ASP A 159 -29.80 -15.87 48.17
CA ASP A 159 -29.93 -14.96 49.31
C ASP A 159 -31.36 -14.99 49.86
N ALA A 160 -32.38 -14.93 49.01
CA ALA A 160 -33.77 -15.08 49.42
C ALA A 160 -34.03 -16.42 50.12
N GLN A 161 -33.46 -17.51 49.60
CA GLN A 161 -33.58 -18.83 50.20
C GLN A 161 -32.85 -18.94 51.55
N ASN A 162 -31.67 -18.33 51.68
CA ASN A 162 -30.92 -18.28 52.94
C ASN A 162 -31.65 -17.44 54.00
N ILE A 163 -32.26 -16.31 53.61
CA ILE A 163 -33.10 -15.51 54.52
C ILE A 163 -34.30 -16.34 55.01
N SER A 164 -34.97 -17.06 54.11
CA SER A 164 -36.06 -17.96 54.48
C SER A 164 -35.62 -19.04 55.47
N ARG A 165 -34.49 -19.71 55.20
CA ARG A 165 -33.95 -20.74 56.10
C ARG A 165 -33.58 -20.17 57.47
N LYS A 166 -33.01 -18.96 57.52
CA LYS A 166 -32.67 -18.31 58.78
C LYS A 166 -33.93 -18.01 59.61
N HIS A 167 -35.00 -17.56 58.95
CA HIS A 167 -36.28 -17.33 59.62
C HIS A 167 -36.92 -18.63 60.14
N ASP A 168 -36.84 -19.71 59.36
CA ASP A 168 -37.30 -21.04 59.79
C ASP A 168 -36.50 -21.55 61.01
N VAL A 169 -35.19 -21.30 61.05
CA VAL A 169 -34.35 -21.66 62.21
C VAL A 169 -34.74 -20.83 63.45
N GLU A 170 -34.92 -19.51 63.31
CA GLU A 170 -35.33 -18.63 64.42
C GLU A 170 -36.71 -19.00 65.00
N THR A 171 -37.65 -19.44 64.15
CA THR A 171 -38.98 -19.92 64.61
C THR A 171 -38.91 -21.27 65.32
N VAL A 172 -37.99 -22.15 64.92
CA VAL A 172 -37.73 -23.42 65.62
C VAL A 172 -37.04 -23.18 66.96
N GLU A 173 -36.04 -22.29 67.02
CA GLU A 173 -35.35 -21.95 68.28
C GLU A 173 -36.32 -21.37 69.31
N THR A 174 -37.15 -20.41 68.91
CA THR A 174 -38.15 -19.78 69.81
C THR A 174 -39.23 -20.76 70.28
N SER A 175 -39.58 -21.78 69.49
CA SER A 175 -40.54 -22.81 69.92
C SER A 175 -39.92 -23.83 70.87
N ILE A 176 -38.64 -24.19 70.69
CA ILE A 176 -37.89 -25.05 71.63
C ILE A 176 -37.73 -24.35 72.99
N GLU A 177 -37.39 -23.06 73.01
CA GLU A 177 -37.27 -22.29 74.26
C GLU A 177 -38.57 -22.29 75.07
N ARG A 178 -39.72 -22.09 74.42
CA ARG A 178 -41.04 -22.14 75.08
C ARG A 178 -41.34 -23.52 75.68
N ILE A 179 -40.99 -24.61 75.00
CA ILE A 179 -41.20 -25.98 75.50
C ILE A 179 -40.32 -26.26 76.73
N LEU A 180 -39.05 -25.84 76.69
CA LEU A 180 -38.13 -26.01 77.82
C LEU A 180 -38.58 -25.22 79.05
N GLU A 181 -39.16 -24.03 78.86
CA GLU A 181 -39.71 -23.21 79.95
C GLU A 181 -40.98 -23.83 80.56
N ALA A 182 -41.85 -24.42 79.74
CA ALA A 182 -43.00 -25.19 80.21
C ALA A 182 -42.58 -26.39 81.07
N LYS A 183 -41.54 -27.14 80.67
CA LYS A 183 -41.01 -28.27 81.46
C LYS A 183 -40.44 -27.84 82.81
N LYS A 184 -39.71 -26.72 82.89
CA LYS A 184 -39.21 -26.16 84.17
C LYS A 184 -40.35 -25.78 85.13
N SER A 185 -41.52 -25.40 84.59
CA SER A 185 -42.68 -25.00 85.39
C SER A 185 -43.33 -26.17 86.12
N ILE A 186 -43.33 -27.38 85.54
CA ILE A 186 -43.83 -28.61 86.18
C ILE A 186 -42.99 -28.96 87.41
N GLY A 187 -41.66 -28.84 87.30
CA GLY A 187 -40.75 -29.04 88.43
C GLY A 187 -40.99 -28.10 89.60
N LYS A 188 -41.16 -26.80 89.31
CA LYS A 188 -41.53 -25.80 90.33
C LYS A 188 -42.89 -26.07 90.95
N LEU A 189 -43.87 -26.50 90.16
CA LEU A 189 -45.21 -26.80 90.67
C LEU A 189 -45.15 -27.96 91.67
N LEU A 190 -44.46 -29.05 91.30
CA LEU A 190 -44.30 -30.22 92.17
C LEU A 190 -43.61 -29.87 93.50
N SER A 191 -42.62 -28.98 93.50
CA SER A 191 -41.91 -28.62 94.74
C SER A 191 -42.69 -27.71 95.68
N THR A 192 -43.73 -27.03 95.19
CA THR A 192 -44.65 -26.23 96.03
C THR A 192 -45.75 -27.04 96.72
N LEU A 193 -45.89 -28.33 96.38
CA LEU A 193 -46.98 -29.16 96.90
C LEU A 193 -46.60 -29.87 98.21
N PRO A 194 -47.54 -30.04 99.16
CA PRO A 194 -47.29 -30.79 100.39
C PRO A 194 -47.02 -32.28 100.12
N SER A 195 -46.24 -32.91 101.00
CA SER A 195 -45.80 -34.33 100.96
C SER A 195 -46.89 -35.40 101.14
N THR A 196 -48.16 -35.01 100.91
CA THR A 196 -49.34 -35.88 100.97
C THR A 196 -50.35 -35.53 99.88
N TYR A 197 -49.98 -34.66 98.94
CA TYR A 197 -50.91 -34.19 97.91
C TYR A 197 -51.33 -35.35 96.99
N PRO A 198 -52.64 -35.56 96.78
CA PRO A 198 -53.13 -36.65 95.94
C PRO A 198 -52.74 -36.40 94.49
N ILE A 199 -52.14 -37.41 93.87
CA ILE A 199 -51.82 -37.41 92.44
C ILE A 199 -52.22 -38.78 91.94
N GLN A 200 -53.10 -38.84 90.94
CA GLN A 200 -53.62 -40.11 90.42
C GLN A 200 -52.67 -40.74 89.40
N GLN A 201 -51.99 -39.90 88.61
CA GLN A 201 -51.19 -40.40 87.50
C GLN A 201 -50.10 -39.41 87.11
N ILE A 202 -48.94 -39.94 86.74
CA ILE A 202 -47.87 -39.18 86.10
C ILE A 202 -47.59 -39.75 84.72
N ILE A 203 -47.22 -38.88 83.79
CA ILE A 203 -46.81 -39.27 82.44
C ILE A 203 -45.32 -39.02 82.31
N VAL A 204 -44.57 -40.08 82.00
CA VAL A 204 -43.11 -40.05 81.87
C VAL A 204 -42.74 -40.68 80.54
N GLU A 205 -42.12 -39.89 79.65
CA GLU A 205 -41.76 -40.32 78.29
C GLU A 205 -42.96 -40.93 77.54
N GLY A 206 -44.14 -40.34 77.71
CA GLY A 206 -45.41 -40.81 77.13
C GLY A 206 -46.04 -42.05 77.80
N ALA A 207 -45.36 -42.67 78.77
CA ALA A 207 -45.90 -43.78 79.55
C ALA A 207 -46.71 -43.29 80.75
N MET A 208 -47.90 -43.85 80.90
CA MET A 208 -48.86 -43.53 81.95
C MET A 208 -48.61 -44.38 83.20
N ILE A 209 -48.17 -43.76 84.30
CA ILE A 209 -47.83 -44.45 85.54
C ILE A 209 -48.82 -44.04 86.64
N PRO A 210 -49.63 -44.98 87.17
CA PRO A 210 -50.54 -44.69 88.27
C PRO A 210 -49.78 -44.49 89.58
N VAL A 211 -50.07 -43.37 90.24
CA VAL A 211 -49.52 -42.99 91.55
C VAL A 211 -50.67 -42.62 92.48
N ILE A 212 -50.40 -42.48 93.77
CA ILE A 212 -51.40 -42.22 94.82
C ILE A 212 -51.20 -40.82 95.41
N ASN A 213 -49.95 -40.48 95.74
CA ASN A 213 -49.59 -39.17 96.28
C ASN A 213 -48.11 -38.83 96.02
N LEU A 214 -47.81 -37.54 96.09
CA LEU A 214 -46.44 -37.03 96.10
C LEU A 214 -45.82 -37.19 97.49
N LEU A 215 -44.63 -37.79 97.57
CA LEU A 215 -43.90 -37.96 98.82
C LEU A 215 -42.95 -36.79 99.07
N ASN A 216 -42.09 -36.51 98.09
CA ASN A 216 -41.08 -35.47 98.20
C ASN A 216 -40.55 -35.09 96.82
N VAL A 217 -39.98 -33.90 96.72
CA VAL A 217 -39.24 -33.44 95.54
C VAL A 217 -37.85 -33.02 95.99
N ASP A 218 -36.82 -33.72 95.51
CA ASP A 218 -35.43 -33.32 95.70
C ASP A 218 -35.04 -32.37 94.57
N GLU A 219 -35.23 -31.07 94.79
CA GLU A 219 -34.89 -30.03 93.80
C GLU A 219 -33.40 -30.03 93.43
N LYS A 220 -32.50 -30.44 94.35
CA LYS A 220 -31.06 -30.46 94.09
C LYS A 220 -30.65 -31.59 93.17
N LYS A 221 -31.32 -32.74 93.27
CA LYS A 221 -31.11 -33.89 92.38
C LYS A 221 -32.04 -33.90 91.17
N GLY A 222 -33.07 -33.05 91.15
CA GLY A 222 -34.08 -33.00 90.11
C GLY A 222 -34.96 -34.24 90.06
N ILE A 223 -35.27 -34.85 91.22
CA ILE A 223 -36.02 -36.12 91.30
C ILE A 223 -37.27 -35.92 92.16
N ALA A 224 -38.42 -36.34 91.66
CA ALA A 224 -39.67 -36.43 92.39
C ALA A 224 -39.97 -37.88 92.80
N TYR A 225 -40.47 -38.05 94.02
CA TYR A 225 -40.79 -39.33 94.63
C TYR A 225 -42.30 -39.41 94.82
N PHE A 226 -42.92 -40.46 94.28
CA PHE A 226 -44.35 -40.71 94.36
C PHE A 226 -44.62 -42.06 95.00
N THR A 227 -45.77 -42.22 95.66
CA THR A 227 -46.23 -43.54 96.12
C THR A 227 -47.11 -44.17 95.06
N SER A 228 -46.98 -45.48 94.84
CA SER A 228 -47.86 -46.31 94.02
C SER A 228 -48.29 -47.56 94.80
N ALA A 229 -49.24 -48.31 94.26
CA ALA A 229 -49.74 -49.55 94.88
C ALA A 229 -48.65 -50.62 95.07
N SER A 230 -47.55 -50.52 94.31
CA SER A 230 -46.42 -51.46 94.31
C SER A 230 -45.17 -50.94 95.04
N GLY A 231 -45.16 -49.68 95.53
CA GLY A 231 -44.01 -49.09 96.22
C GLY A 231 -43.78 -47.62 95.87
N VAL A 232 -42.53 -47.16 96.02
CA VAL A 232 -42.13 -45.78 95.68
C VAL A 232 -41.66 -45.71 94.23
N VAL A 233 -42.24 -44.79 93.46
CA VAL A 233 -41.84 -44.48 92.08
C VAL A 233 -40.97 -43.23 92.10
N THR A 234 -39.75 -43.36 91.57
CA THR A 234 -38.79 -42.25 91.47
C THR A 234 -38.68 -41.79 90.03
N VAL A 235 -38.93 -40.51 89.77
CA VAL A 235 -38.92 -39.95 88.43
C VAL A 235 -38.08 -38.69 88.40
N ALA A 236 -37.19 -38.60 87.43
CA ALA A 236 -36.46 -37.36 87.16
C ALA A 236 -37.43 -36.31 86.59
N ILE A 237 -37.43 -35.11 87.16
CA ILE A 237 -38.40 -34.05 86.86
C ILE A 237 -38.35 -33.64 85.38
N ASP A 238 -37.19 -33.72 84.74
CA ASP A 238 -36.96 -33.44 83.32
C ASP A 238 -37.64 -34.45 82.36
N LYS A 239 -37.86 -35.67 82.85
CA LYS A 239 -38.56 -36.76 82.14
C LYS A 239 -40.06 -36.76 82.34
N LEU A 240 -40.58 -35.87 83.20
CA LEU A 240 -42.00 -35.79 83.50
C LEU A 240 -42.69 -34.89 82.46
N ASP A 241 -43.62 -35.47 81.72
CA ASP A 241 -44.29 -34.79 80.60
C ASP A 241 -45.62 -34.15 81.05
N ALA A 242 -46.35 -34.80 81.96
CA ALA A 242 -47.58 -34.27 82.53
C ALA A 242 -47.94 -34.93 83.87
N ILE A 243 -48.81 -34.27 84.64
CA ILE A 243 -49.38 -34.77 85.89
C ILE A 243 -50.90 -34.75 85.76
N HIS A 244 -51.56 -35.83 86.16
CA HIS A 244 -53.00 -35.92 86.27
C HIS A 244 -53.41 -36.02 87.75
N TRP A 245 -54.29 -35.12 88.16
CA TRP A 245 -54.72 -34.94 89.54
C TRP A 245 -55.96 -35.75 89.87
#